data_AF-A0A718KSX9-F1
#
_entry.id   AF-A0A718KSX9-F1
#
_cell.length_a   1.000
_cell.length_b   1.000
_cell.length_c   1.000
_cell.angle_alpha   90.00
_cell.angle_beta   90.00
_cell.angle_gamma   90.00
#
_symmetry.space_group_name_H-M   'P 1'
#
loop_
_entity.id
_entity.type
_entity.pdbx_description
1 polymer ?
#
loop_
_entity_poly.entity_id
_entity_poly.type
_entity_poly.pdbx_seq_one_letter_code
_entity_poly.pdbx_strand_id
1 'polypeptide(L)'
;MATSNYNINGQTGTADALSGMNTNNSPFLHTPADGSRKFTTFEVGHDRAFDSEVKIFEHIANKFPTTAKGRIDLYSELKVCPSCSEVITQFKAMYPNIEVNVT
;
A
#
# COMPACT_ATOMS: atom_id res chain seq x y z
N MET A 1 10.52 4.31 5.68
CA MET A 1 10.06 3.16 4.87
C MET A 1 8.79 2.60 5.46
N ALA A 2 8.15 1.65 4.77
CA ALA A 2 7.08 0.85 5.35
C ALA A 2 7.20 -0.62 4.92
N THR A 3 6.70 -1.53 5.75
CA THR A 3 6.58 -2.95 5.46
C THR A 3 5.19 -3.43 5.84
N SER A 4 4.75 -4.54 5.27
CA SER A 4 3.53 -5.20 5.69
C SER A 4 3.65 -6.71 5.65
N ASN A 5 2.98 -7.35 6.60
CA ASN A 5 2.65 -8.78 6.53
C ASN A 5 1.21 -8.91 6.06
N TYR A 6 0.94 -9.79 5.09
CA TYR A 6 -0.43 -10.11 4.69
C TYR A 6 -0.71 -11.61 4.74
N ASN A 7 -1.94 -11.93 5.09
CA ASN A 7 -2.54 -13.25 4.90
C ASN A 7 -3.88 -13.03 4.20
N ILE A 8 -3.93 -13.27 2.89
CA ILE A 8 -5.10 -13.02 2.05
C ILE A 8 -5.43 -14.29 1.29
N ASN A 9 -6.66 -14.79 1.43
CA ASN A 9 -7.11 -16.06 0.86
C ASN A 9 -6.17 -17.25 1.20
N GLY A 10 -5.55 -17.23 2.39
CA GLY A 10 -4.59 -18.26 2.82
C GLY A 10 -3.18 -18.11 2.24
N GLN A 11 -2.94 -17.13 1.36
CA GLN A 11 -1.60 -16.79 0.87
C GLN A 11 -0.95 -15.79 1.83
N THR A 12 0.18 -16.20 2.43
CA THR A 12 0.99 -15.34 3.28
C THR A 12 2.16 -14.72 2.50
N GLY A 13 2.49 -13.47 2.80
CA GLY A 13 3.68 -12.83 2.25
C GLY A 13 3.98 -11.49 2.89
N THR A 14 5.06 -10.87 2.41
CA THR A 14 5.47 -9.51 2.80
C THR A 14 5.39 -8.56 1.61
N ALA A 15 5.20 -7.28 1.90
CA ALA A 15 5.27 -6.20 0.93
C ALA A 15 6.06 -5.04 1.56
N ASP A 16 7.30 -4.87 1.09
CA ASP A 16 8.28 -3.94 1.61
C ASP A 16 8.49 -2.78 0.65
N ALA A 17 8.44 -1.53 1.12
CA ALA A 17 8.52 -0.35 0.27
C ALA A 17 9.37 0.77 0.86
N LEU A 18 10.13 1.44 -0.02
CA LEU A 18 10.79 2.71 0.25
C LEU A 18 10.06 3.86 -0.46
N SER A 19 9.96 5.02 0.20
CA SER A 19 9.38 6.21 -0.41
C SER A 19 10.30 6.77 -1.50
N GLY A 20 9.70 7.41 -2.50
CA GLY A 20 10.40 8.03 -3.63
C GLY A 20 10.41 7.18 -4.91
N MET A 21 10.66 7.81 -6.06
CA MET A 21 10.61 7.18 -7.39
C MET A 21 11.76 6.21 -7.68
N ASN A 22 12.94 6.45 -7.13
CA ASN A 22 14.18 5.77 -7.55
C ASN A 22 14.43 4.47 -6.79
N THR A 23 13.63 3.44 -7.07
CA THR A 23 13.84 2.07 -6.56
C THR A 23 14.39 1.11 -7.62
N ASN A 24 14.95 1.63 -8.72
CA ASN A 24 15.53 0.80 -9.80
C ASN A 24 16.57 -0.18 -9.22
N ASN A 25 16.43 -1.47 -9.53
CA ASN A 25 17.23 -2.61 -9.00
C ASN A 25 17.15 -2.84 -7.48
N SER A 26 16.09 -2.37 -6.83
CA SER A 26 15.86 -2.61 -5.40
C SER A 26 14.91 -3.80 -5.16
N PRO A 27 15.09 -4.60 -4.09
CA PRO A 27 14.13 -5.63 -3.69
C PRO A 27 12.78 -5.06 -3.21
N PHE A 28 12.67 -3.75 -3.02
CA PHE A 28 11.45 -3.08 -2.57
C PHE A 28 10.44 -2.90 -3.71
N LEU A 29 9.17 -2.77 -3.32
CA LEU A 29 8.07 -2.48 -4.23
C LEU A 29 8.28 -1.17 -4.99
N HIS A 30 7.89 -1.21 -6.26
CA HIS A 30 7.88 -0.05 -7.14
C HIS A 30 6.46 0.50 -7.23
N THR A 31 6.35 1.79 -7.52
CA THR A 31 5.03 2.37 -7.81
C THR A 31 4.57 1.88 -9.19
N PRO A 32 3.29 1.47 -9.34
CA PRO A 32 2.76 1.18 -10.66
C PRO A 32 2.82 2.39 -11.58
N ALA A 33 2.82 2.15 -12.90
CA ALA A 33 2.66 3.23 -13.87
C ALA A 33 1.32 3.96 -13.66
N ASP A 34 1.24 5.24 -14.03
CA ASP A 34 0.08 6.10 -13.70
C ASP A 34 -1.27 5.58 -14.24
N GLY A 35 -1.27 4.75 -15.28
CA GLY A 35 -2.48 4.09 -15.80
C GLY A 35 -2.92 2.82 -15.06
N SER A 36 -2.12 2.30 -14.13
CA SER A 36 -2.41 1.09 -13.34
C SER A 36 -2.50 1.36 -11.83
N ARG A 37 -2.45 2.65 -11.43
CA ARG A 37 -2.71 3.05 -10.05
C ARG A 37 -4.21 2.93 -9.74
N LYS A 38 -4.52 2.35 -8.60
CA LYS A 38 -5.88 2.14 -8.10
C LYS A 38 -6.29 3.18 -7.07
N PHE A 39 -5.33 3.85 -6.45
CA PHE A 39 -5.57 4.79 -5.37
C PHE A 39 -5.08 6.19 -5.72
N THR A 40 -5.82 7.19 -5.26
CA THR A 40 -5.45 8.59 -5.46
C THR A 40 -4.78 9.15 -4.21
N THR A 41 -3.83 10.06 -4.43
CA THR A 41 -3.12 10.79 -3.39
C THR A 41 -3.35 12.29 -3.54
N PHE A 42 -3.10 13.04 -2.46
CA PHE A 42 -3.09 14.50 -2.48
C PHE A 42 -1.82 15.03 -1.84
N GLU A 43 -1.43 16.26 -2.21
CA GLU A 43 -0.21 16.86 -1.70
C GLU A 43 -0.32 17.19 -0.20
N VAL A 44 0.72 16.83 0.55
CA VAL A 44 0.90 17.25 1.94
C VAL A 44 2.29 17.84 2.07
N GLY A 45 2.42 19.11 1.65
CA GLY A 45 3.69 19.82 1.51
C GLY A 45 4.55 19.36 0.32
N HIS A 46 4.27 18.18 -0.23
CA HIS A 46 4.86 17.60 -1.45
C HIS A 46 3.94 16.49 -1.98
N ASP A 47 4.19 16.05 -3.20
CA ASP A 47 3.53 14.89 -3.81
C ASP A 47 3.75 13.61 -2.99
N ARG A 48 2.67 12.89 -2.74
CA ARG A 48 2.62 11.65 -1.93
C ARG A 48 2.44 10.39 -2.78
N ALA A 49 2.38 10.53 -4.11
CA ALA A 49 2.17 9.42 -5.04
C ALA A 49 3.22 8.30 -4.93
N PHE A 50 4.40 8.57 -4.35
CA PHE A 50 5.52 7.64 -4.25
C PHE A 50 5.83 7.23 -2.80
N ASP A 51 4.92 7.49 -1.86
CA ASP A 51 5.07 7.07 -0.47
C ASP A 51 4.99 5.54 -0.33
N SER A 52 5.70 5.01 0.67
CA SER A 52 5.86 3.57 0.89
C SER A 52 4.53 2.86 1.07
N GLU A 53 3.61 3.45 1.84
CA GLU A 53 2.28 2.93 2.11
C GLU A 53 1.46 2.80 0.82
N VAL A 54 1.56 3.80 -0.06
CA VAL A 54 0.87 3.80 -1.35
C VAL A 54 1.35 2.63 -2.21
N LYS A 55 2.66 2.43 -2.31
CA LYS A 55 3.24 1.31 -3.07
C LYS A 55 2.78 -0.05 -2.54
N ILE A 56 2.71 -0.22 -1.22
CA ILE A 56 2.23 -1.46 -0.58
C ILE A 56 0.79 -1.76 -0.97
N PHE A 57 -0.12 -0.80 -0.80
CA PHE A 57 -1.53 -1.03 -1.12
C PHE A 57 -1.77 -1.21 -2.60
N GLU A 58 -1.08 -0.47 -3.46
CA GLU A 58 -1.11 -0.67 -4.91
C GLU A 58 -0.66 -2.08 -5.31
N HIS A 59 0.44 -2.58 -4.72
CA HIS A 59 0.93 -3.93 -4.99
C HIS A 59 -0.11 -4.99 -4.61
N ILE A 60 -0.66 -4.91 -3.40
CA ILE A 60 -1.65 -5.87 -2.91
C ILE A 60 -2.93 -5.80 -3.74
N ALA A 61 -3.39 -4.59 -4.08
CA ALA A 61 -4.59 -4.40 -4.87
C ALA A 61 -4.44 -4.89 -6.32
N ASN A 62 -3.23 -4.86 -6.88
CA ASN A 62 -2.95 -5.44 -8.19
C ASN A 62 -2.81 -6.98 -8.14
N LYS A 63 -2.52 -7.56 -6.98
CA LYS A 63 -2.34 -9.00 -6.80
C LYS A 63 -3.65 -9.75 -6.52
N PHE A 64 -4.59 -9.16 -5.78
CA PHE A 64 -5.78 -9.86 -5.30
C PHE A 64 -7.09 -9.27 -5.86
N PRO A 65 -8.11 -10.11 -6.13
CA PRO A 65 -9.43 -9.65 -6.54
C PRO A 65 -10.14 -8.94 -5.37
N THR A 66 -11.05 -8.01 -5.65
CA THR A 66 -11.79 -7.24 -4.64
C THR A 66 -12.68 -8.09 -3.72
N THR A 67 -12.97 -9.34 -4.11
CA THR A 67 -13.67 -10.33 -3.29
C THR A 67 -12.77 -11.04 -2.27
N ALA A 68 -11.46 -10.79 -2.31
CA ALA A 68 -10.51 -11.42 -1.41
C ALA A 68 -10.76 -11.04 0.05
N LYS A 69 -10.40 -11.95 0.96
CA LYS A 69 -10.56 -11.80 2.40
C LYS A 69 -9.28 -12.13 3.14
N GLY A 70 -9.09 -11.50 4.29
CA GLY A 70 -7.93 -11.76 5.12
C GLY A 70 -7.51 -10.57 5.96
N ARG A 71 -6.20 -10.44 6.16
CA ARG A 71 -5.62 -9.39 7.00
C ARG A 71 -4.32 -8.86 6.41
N ILE A 72 -4.08 -7.57 6.63
CA ILE A 72 -2.82 -6.88 6.37
C ILE A 72 -2.42 -6.17 7.66
N ASP A 73 -1.21 -6.45 8.13
CA ASP A 73 -0.58 -5.74 9.24
C ASP A 73 0.50 -4.83 8.64
N LEU A 74 0.23 -3.53 8.59
CA LEU A 74 1.12 -2.49 8.05
C LEU A 74 1.96 -1.90 9.19
N TYR A 75 3.26 -1.80 8.95
CA TYR A 75 4.24 -1.18 9.85
C TYR A 75 4.91 -0.02 9.13
N SER A 76 4.69 1.21 9.60
CA SER A 76 5.35 2.39 9.04
C SER A 76 6.35 2.96 10.05
N GLU A 77 7.57 3.27 9.58
CA GLU A 77 8.58 3.91 10.44
C GLU A 77 8.16 5.31 10.91
N LEU A 78 7.31 5.97 10.12
CA LEU A 78 6.82 7.31 10.39
C LEU A 78 5.31 7.26 10.61
N LYS A 79 4.79 8.28 11.30
CA LYS A 79 3.35 8.48 11.37
C LYS A 79 2.78 8.59 9.95
N VAL A 80 1.80 7.74 9.65
CA VAL A 80 1.09 7.74 8.37
C VAL A 80 0.54 9.14 8.07
N CYS A 81 0.88 9.68 6.91
CA CYS A 81 0.47 11.03 6.54
C CYS A 81 -1.04 11.08 6.19
N PRO A 82 -1.65 12.27 6.14
CA PRO A 82 -3.06 12.41 5.76
C PRO A 82 -3.39 11.76 4.41
N SER A 83 -2.54 11.93 3.39
CA SER A 83 -2.77 11.29 2.08
C SER A 83 -2.67 9.78 2.13
N CYS A 84 -1.71 9.21 2.86
CA CYS A 84 -1.59 7.75 3.01
C CYS A 84 -2.75 7.17 3.83
N SER A 85 -3.29 7.93 4.79
CA SER A 85 -4.49 7.56 5.55
C SER A 85 -5.72 7.46 4.65
N GLU A 86 -5.81 8.36 3.67
CA GLU A 86 -6.86 8.31 2.66
C GLU A 86 -6.69 7.11 1.71
N VAL A 87 -5.47 6.77 1.32
CA VAL A 87 -5.20 5.54 0.54
C VAL A 87 -5.61 4.28 1.31
N ILE A 88 -5.34 4.21 2.61
CA ILE A 88 -5.81 3.10 3.47
C ILE A 88 -7.35 3.05 3.48
N THR A 89 -8.01 4.20 3.53
CA THR A 89 -9.48 4.30 3.51
C THR A 89 -10.04 3.82 2.18
N GLN A 90 -9.47 4.27 1.05
CA GLN A 90 -9.82 3.79 -0.29
C GLN A 90 -9.61 2.28 -0.43
N PHE A 91 -8.49 1.75 0.09
CA PHE A 91 -8.22 0.32 0.07
C PHE A 91 -9.28 -0.46 0.87
N LYS A 92 -9.61 -0.02 2.09
CA LYS A 92 -10.65 -0.65 2.93
C LYS A 92 -12.02 -0.63 2.24
N ALA A 93 -12.35 0.45 1.53
CA ALA A 93 -13.58 0.54 0.74
C ALA A 93 -13.58 -0.44 -0.44
N MET A 94 -12.43 -0.61 -1.11
CA MET A 94 -12.27 -1.54 -2.24
C MET A 94 -12.23 -3.02 -1.81
N TYR A 95 -11.71 -3.30 -0.61
CA TYR A 95 -11.53 -4.63 -0.03
C TYR A 95 -12.21 -4.75 1.35
N PRO A 96 -13.55 -4.76 1.42
CA PRO A 96 -14.28 -4.72 2.69
C PRO A 96 -14.06 -5.97 3.57
N ASN A 97 -13.59 -7.08 2.99
CA ASN A 97 -13.31 -8.32 3.71
C ASN A 97 -11.83 -8.49 4.10
N ILE A 98 -11.01 -7.46 3.88
CA ILE A 98 -9.61 -7.43 4.33
C ILE A 98 -9.49 -6.47 5.51
N GLU A 99 -9.14 -7.01 6.67
CA GLU A 99 -8.80 -6.20 7.83
C GLU A 99 -7.41 -5.56 7.64
N VAL A 100 -7.30 -4.25 7.90
CA VAL A 100 -6.02 -3.53 7.80
C VAL A 100 -5.69 -2.89 9.14
N ASN A 101 -4.64 -3.40 9.75
CA ASN A 101 -4.03 -2.92 10.98
C ASN A 101 -2.83 -2.05 10.64
N VAL A 102 -2.66 -0.94 11.36
CA VAL A 102 -1.58 0.02 11.14
C VAL A 102 -0.86 0.23 12.46
N THR A 103 0.46 0.04 12.45
CA THR A 103 1.34 0.22 13.62
C THR A 103 2.51 1.12 13.26
#